data_AF-A0A816UD39-F1
#
_entry.id   AF-A0A816UD39-F1
#
_cell.length_a   1.000
_cell.length_b   1.000
_cell.length_c   1.000
_cell.angle_alpha   90.00
_cell.angle_beta   90.00
_cell.angle_gamma   90.00
#
_symmetry.space_group_name_H-M   'P 1'
#
loop_
_entity.id
_entity.type
_entity.pdbx_description
1 polymer ?
#
loop_
_entity_poly.entity_id
_entity_poly.type
_entity_poly.pdbx_seq_one_letter_code
_entity_poly.pdbx_strand_id
1 'polypeptide(L)'
;MYLQHFIGLLVYDHYKLLMNYVRSSRFIFDIISLTPLDLLQLKFGSIPILRFPRYFKVYRTFQLYYLQESRTVYPNTYRVLNLLHILLLLGHWLASFYFMVSKAEDFLGYWSYPKPVGNFSQLTKMYLRCLYWSTLTLTTIGDLPPPETNWQ
;
A
#
# COMPACT_ATOMS: atom_id res chain seq x y z
N MET A 1 13.87 -15.54 14.76
CA MET A 1 15.10 -15.09 15.45
C MET A 1 14.66 -14.33 16.69
N TYR A 2 14.84 -14.90 17.87
CA TYR A 2 14.45 -14.27 19.14
C TYR A 2 15.70 -14.10 19.99
N LEU A 3 15.91 -12.88 20.48
CA LEU A 3 16.87 -12.57 21.52
C LEU A 3 16.21 -12.88 22.86
N GLN A 4 16.82 -13.75 23.65
CA GLN A 4 16.41 -13.93 25.05
C GLN A 4 16.82 -12.65 25.79
N HIS A 5 15.83 -11.89 26.27
CA HIS A 5 15.98 -10.51 26.78
C HIS A 5 16.96 -10.36 27.96
N PHE A 6 17.36 -11.46 28.60
CA PHE A 6 18.22 -11.47 29.79
C PHE A 6 19.71 -11.71 29.54
N ILE A 7 20.13 -12.32 28.42
CA ILE A 7 21.52 -12.79 28.24
C ILE A 7 22.13 -12.37 26.89
N GLY A 8 21.31 -11.91 25.92
CA GLY A 8 21.83 -11.50 24.59
C GLY A 8 22.39 -12.66 23.76
N LEU A 9 22.37 -13.89 24.27
CA LEU A 9 22.77 -15.09 23.53
C LEU A 9 21.67 -15.54 22.56
N LEU A 10 22.13 -15.97 21.38
CA LEU A 10 21.28 -16.48 20.31
C LEU A 10 20.81 -17.89 20.70
N VAL A 11 19.50 -18.05 20.87
CA VAL A 11 18.90 -19.36 21.21
C VAL A 11 18.63 -20.13 19.92
N TYR A 12 19.19 -21.33 19.80
CA TYR A 12 19.08 -22.20 18.63
C TYR A 12 18.05 -23.33 18.78
N ASP A 13 17.41 -23.47 19.95
CA ASP A 13 16.40 -24.50 20.21
C ASP A 13 15.17 -24.33 19.29
N HIS A 14 15.01 -25.25 18.33
CA HIS A 14 13.94 -25.22 17.34
C HIS A 14 12.53 -25.22 17.97
N TYR A 15 12.30 -26.04 19.01
CA TYR A 15 11.00 -26.13 19.68
C TYR A 15 10.59 -24.83 20.38
N LYS A 16 11.53 -24.18 21.08
CA LYS A 16 11.27 -22.90 21.76
C LYS A 16 11.05 -21.75 20.77
N LEU A 17 11.78 -21.76 19.66
CA LEU A 17 11.61 -20.79 18.57
C LEU A 17 10.22 -20.91 17.92
N LEU A 18 9.76 -22.13 17.68
CA LEU A 18 8.48 -22.40 17.00
C LEU A 18 7.29 -22.00 17.88
N MET A 19 7.32 -22.38 19.17
CA MET A 19 6.28 -22.01 20.15
C MET A 19 6.12 -20.50 20.27
N ASN A 20 7.24 -19.77 20.31
CA ASN A 20 7.23 -18.32 20.45
C ASN A 20 6.80 -17.60 19.16
N TYR A 21 7.13 -18.18 17.99
CA TYR A 21 6.70 -17.67 16.69
C TYR A 21 5.19 -17.85 16.48
N VAL A 22 4.62 -19.01 16.79
CA VAL A 22 3.17 -19.29 16.67
C VAL A 22 2.35 -18.44 17.64
N ARG A 23 2.88 -18.16 18.84
CA ARG A 23 2.22 -17.27 19.82
C ARG A 23 2.27 -15.79 19.44
N SER A 24 3.11 -15.40 18.48
CA SER A 24 3.23 -14.01 18.03
C SER A 24 2.19 -13.68 16.97
N SER A 25 1.58 -12.48 17.04
CA SER A 25 0.66 -11.97 16.01
C SER A 25 1.25 -11.97 14.59
N ARG A 26 2.59 -12.06 14.47
CA ARG A 26 3.31 -12.21 13.20
C ARG A 26 2.91 -13.47 12.42
N PHE A 27 2.59 -14.55 13.12
CA PHE A 27 2.14 -15.80 12.48
C PHE A 27 0.75 -15.65 11.84
N ILE A 28 -0.15 -14.91 12.48
CA ILE A 28 -1.49 -14.62 11.94
C ILE A 28 -1.37 -13.79 10.66
N PHE A 29 -0.54 -12.74 10.65
CA PHE A 29 -0.31 -11.93 9.45
C PHE A 29 0.36 -12.73 8.31
N ASP A 30 1.30 -13.63 8.63
CA ASP A 30 1.90 -14.52 7.64
C ASP A 30 0.86 -15.48 7.05
N ILE A 31 -0.01 -16.09 7.87
CA ILE A 31 -1.11 -16.96 7.40
C ILE A 31 -2.07 -16.18 6.52
N ILE A 32 -2.53 -15.00 6.95
CA ILE A 32 -3.45 -14.16 6.16
C ILE A 32 -2.82 -13.80 4.82
N SER A 33 -1.52 -13.50 4.77
CA SER A 33 -0.81 -13.19 3.51
C SER A 33 -0.62 -14.40 2.59
N LEU A 34 -0.59 -15.62 3.16
CA LEU A 34 -0.40 -16.89 2.44
C LEU A 34 -1.74 -17.58 2.13
N THR A 35 -2.88 -17.03 2.59
CA THR A 35 -4.17 -17.61 2.26
C THR A 35 -4.33 -17.60 0.74
N PRO A 36 -4.68 -18.76 0.13
CA PRO A 36 -4.72 -18.92 -1.32
C PRO A 36 -6.01 -18.29 -1.89
N LEU A 37 -6.20 -16.99 -1.68
CA LEU A 37 -7.26 -16.18 -2.28
C LEU A 37 -7.08 -16.07 -3.81
N ASP A 38 -5.88 -16.37 -4.32
CA ASP A 38 -5.63 -16.54 -5.75
C ASP A 38 -6.32 -17.80 -6.34
N LEU A 39 -6.64 -18.84 -5.54
CA LEU A 39 -7.43 -19.99 -6.02
C LEU A 39 -8.90 -19.62 -6.23
N LEU A 40 -9.42 -18.65 -5.47
CA LEU A 40 -10.77 -18.11 -5.68
C LEU A 40 -10.85 -17.26 -6.95
N GLN A 41 -9.71 -16.68 -7.40
CA GLN A 41 -9.60 -15.96 -8.67
C GLN A 41 -9.86 -16.87 -9.89
N LEU A 42 -9.58 -18.18 -9.80
CA LEU A 42 -9.89 -19.15 -10.86
C LEU A 42 -11.41 -19.38 -11.00
N LYS A 43 -12.21 -19.18 -9.95
CA LYS A 43 -13.67 -19.39 -9.98
C LYS A 43 -14.49 -18.14 -10.30
N PHE A 44 -14.08 -16.96 -9.82
CA PHE A 44 -14.86 -15.73 -9.91
C PHE A 44 -14.39 -14.76 -11.03
N GLY A 45 -13.37 -15.12 -11.80
CA GLY A 45 -12.73 -14.25 -12.78
C GLY A 45 -11.64 -13.36 -12.17
N SER A 46 -10.93 -12.59 -13.02
CA SER A 46 -9.79 -11.76 -12.61
C SER A 46 -10.22 -10.49 -11.88
N ILE A 47 -10.73 -10.62 -10.66
CA ILE A 47 -11.06 -9.47 -9.79
C ILE A 47 -9.77 -9.02 -9.07
N PRO A 48 -9.22 -7.82 -9.36
CA PRO A 48 -7.94 -7.37 -8.79
C PRO A 48 -8.00 -7.15 -7.26
N ILE A 49 -9.19 -6.86 -6.72
CA ILE A 49 -9.42 -6.60 -5.28
C ILE A 49 -9.07 -7.81 -4.41
N LEU A 50 -9.20 -9.04 -4.93
CA LEU A 50 -8.89 -10.28 -4.20
C LEU A 50 -7.39 -10.42 -3.86
N ARG A 51 -6.52 -9.60 -4.47
CA ARG A 51 -5.07 -9.59 -4.22
C ARG A 51 -4.66 -8.70 -3.04
N PHE A 52 -5.58 -7.91 -2.50
CA PHE A 52 -5.35 -7.01 -1.36
C PHE A 52 -4.75 -7.67 -0.10
N PRO A 53 -5.05 -8.94 0.25
CA PRO A 53 -4.46 -9.61 1.41
C PRO A 53 -2.93 -9.69 1.40
N ARG A 54 -2.29 -9.58 0.22
CA ARG A 54 -0.83 -9.56 0.11
C ARG A 54 -0.20 -8.32 0.76
N TYR A 55 -0.95 -7.22 0.91
CA TYR A 55 -0.45 -6.01 1.57
C TYR A 55 -0.29 -6.19 3.09
N PHE A 56 -0.86 -7.22 3.72
CA PHE A 56 -0.66 -7.46 5.16
C PHE A 56 0.79 -7.83 5.52
N LYS A 57 1.65 -8.12 4.53
CA LYS A 57 3.08 -8.38 4.74
C LYS A 57 3.93 -7.14 5.03
N VAL A 58 3.33 -5.95 5.14
CA VAL A 58 4.01 -4.68 5.47
C VAL A 58 4.81 -4.75 6.78
N TYR A 59 4.47 -5.67 7.70
CA TYR A 59 5.28 -5.89 8.92
C TYR A 59 6.77 -6.19 8.62
N ARG A 60 7.07 -6.87 7.51
CA ARG A 60 8.46 -7.19 7.12
C ARG A 60 9.20 -5.94 6.66
N THR A 61 8.49 -5.03 5.99
CA THR A 61 9.05 -3.74 5.55
C THR A 61 9.49 -2.90 6.74
N PHE A 62 8.70 -2.89 7.83
CA PHE A 62 9.11 -2.22 9.07
C PHE A 62 10.38 -2.84 9.69
N GLN A 63 10.51 -4.17 9.69
CA GLN A 63 11.73 -4.82 10.19
C GLN A 63 12.96 -4.46 9.35
N LEU A 64 12.82 -4.45 8.03
CA LEU A 64 13.88 -4.01 7.12
C LEU A 64 14.22 -2.53 7.35
N TYR A 65 13.21 -1.69 7.58
CA TYR A 65 13.40 -0.27 7.87
C TYR A 65 14.28 -0.06 9.11
N TYR A 66 13.97 -0.73 10.23
CA TYR A 66 14.77 -0.63 11.47
C TYR A 66 16.19 -1.17 11.28
N LEU A 67 16.35 -2.28 10.57
CA LEU A 67 17.66 -2.84 10.27
C LEU A 67 18.48 -1.89 9.41
N GLN A 68 17.87 -1.29 8.40
CA GLN A 68 18.53 -0.39 7.47
C GLN A 68 18.93 0.92 8.15
N GLU A 69 18.08 1.51 9.00
CA GLU A 69 18.44 2.70 9.79
C GLU A 69 19.70 2.45 10.64
N SER A 70 19.81 1.27 11.28
CA SER A 70 20.98 0.91 12.11
C SER A 70 22.27 0.65 11.33
N ARG A 71 22.18 0.35 10.02
CA ARG A 71 23.31 -0.03 9.16
C ARG A 71 23.79 1.11 8.25
N THR A 72 22.99 2.17 8.10
CA THR A 72 23.31 3.28 7.19
C THR A 72 24.36 4.22 7.76
N VAL A 73 25.38 4.54 6.95
CA VAL A 73 26.45 5.50 7.28
C VAL A 73 25.92 6.95 7.28
N TYR A 74 24.85 7.21 6.52
CA TYR A 74 24.21 8.53 6.37
C TYR A 74 22.72 8.50 6.75
N PRO A 75 22.39 8.54 8.07
CA PRO A 75 21.01 8.37 8.54
C PRO A 75 20.07 9.48 8.04
N ASN A 76 20.56 10.71 7.88
CA ASN A 76 19.74 11.84 7.42
C ASN A 76 19.25 11.66 5.98
N THR A 77 20.12 11.21 5.07
CA THR A 77 19.74 10.93 3.68
C THR A 77 18.71 9.81 3.59
N TYR A 78 18.90 8.74 4.38
CA TYR A 78 17.95 7.63 4.42
C TYR A 78 16.56 8.06 4.92
N ARG A 79 16.51 8.93 5.94
CA ARG A 79 15.25 9.50 6.43
C ARG A 79 14.49 10.27 5.35
N VAL A 80 15.19 11.12 4.59
CA VAL A 80 14.58 11.89 3.48
C VAL A 80 14.09 10.95 2.38
N LEU A 81 14.88 9.94 2.00
CA LEU A 81 14.48 8.96 0.99
C LEU A 81 13.25 8.15 1.40
N ASN A 82 13.18 7.73 2.67
CA ASN A 82 12.02 7.01 3.19
C ASN A 82 10.77 7.91 3.20
N LEU A 83 10.89 9.16 3.63
CA LEU A 83 9.80 10.11 3.59
C LEU A 83 9.29 10.30 2.16
N LEU A 84 10.20 10.49 1.20
CA LEU A 84 9.88 10.61 -0.23
C LEU A 84 9.19 9.34 -0.76
N HIS A 85 9.68 8.16 -0.39
CA HIS A 85 9.06 6.89 -0.78
C HIS A 85 7.62 6.75 -0.25
N ILE A 86 7.40 7.07 1.03
CA ILE A 86 6.08 7.06 1.66
C ILE A 86 5.13 8.04 0.96
N LEU A 87 5.59 9.25 0.66
CA LEU A 87 4.81 10.26 -0.06
C LEU A 87 4.41 9.80 -1.46
N LEU A 88 5.34 9.19 -2.22
CA LEU A 88 5.04 8.64 -3.55
C LEU A 88 4.02 7.51 -3.50
N LEU A 89 4.13 6.60 -2.53
CA LEU A 89 3.16 5.52 -2.32
C LEU A 89 1.77 6.07 -1.99
N LEU A 90 1.71 7.07 -1.09
CA LEU A 90 0.45 7.72 -0.72
C LEU A 90 -0.19 8.41 -1.93
N GLY A 91 0.60 9.13 -2.74
CA GLY A 91 0.13 9.75 -3.98
C GLY A 91 -0.41 8.73 -4.99
N HIS A 92 0.27 7.60 -5.15
CA HIS A 92 -0.22 6.52 -6.02
C HIS A 92 -1.54 5.92 -5.53
N TRP A 93 -1.66 5.70 -4.21
CA TRP A 93 -2.87 5.16 -3.60
C TRP A 93 -4.05 6.10 -3.75
N LEU A 94 -3.87 7.38 -3.44
CA LEU A 94 -4.90 8.41 -3.59
C LEU A 94 -5.32 8.58 -5.05
N ALA A 95 -4.37 8.60 -5.99
CA ALA A 95 -4.66 8.65 -7.42
C ALA A 95 -5.48 7.44 -7.89
N SER A 96 -5.10 6.24 -7.44
CA SER A 96 -5.82 5.00 -7.78
C SER A 96 -7.23 4.98 -7.17
N PHE A 97 -7.38 5.47 -5.93
CA PHE A 97 -8.66 5.59 -5.26
C PHE A 97 -9.57 6.60 -5.97
N TYR A 98 -9.05 7.77 -6.35
CA TYR A 98 -9.78 8.77 -7.13
C TYR A 98 -10.31 8.23 -8.46
N PHE A 99 -9.48 7.46 -9.18
CA PHE A 99 -9.91 6.80 -10.42
C PHE A 99 -10.99 5.74 -10.15
N MET A 100 -10.86 4.97 -9.08
CA MET A 100 -11.83 3.95 -8.68
C MET A 100 -13.19 4.57 -8.33
N VAL A 101 -13.21 5.69 -7.61
CA VAL A 101 -14.44 6.44 -7.30
C VAL A 101 -15.04 7.03 -8.57
N SER A 102 -14.22 7.66 -9.43
CA SER A 102 -14.69 8.18 -10.72
C SER A 102 -15.34 7.11 -11.60
N LYS A 103 -14.80 5.88 -11.57
CA LYS A 103 -15.38 4.73 -12.27
C LYS A 103 -16.69 4.26 -11.62
N ALA A 104 -16.83 4.34 -10.31
CA ALA A 104 -18.06 3.98 -9.60
C ALA A 104 -19.21 4.96 -9.87
N GLU A 105 -18.89 6.23 -10.16
CA GLU A 105 -19.85 7.27 -10.55
C GLU A 105 -20.06 7.38 -12.07
N ASP A 106 -19.62 6.40 -12.86
CA ASP A 106 -19.70 6.38 -14.33
C ASP A 106 -19.13 7.64 -15.03
N PHE A 107 -18.15 8.29 -14.41
CA PHE A 107 -17.47 9.50 -14.91
C PHE A 107 -18.43 10.67 -15.21
N LEU A 108 -19.49 10.82 -14.41
CA LEU A 108 -20.54 11.83 -14.60
C LEU A 108 -20.25 13.18 -13.90
N GLY A 109 -19.49 13.18 -12.79
CA GLY A 109 -19.26 14.38 -11.98
C GLY A 109 -18.28 15.37 -12.62
N TYR A 110 -18.49 16.68 -12.45
CA TYR A 110 -17.58 17.74 -12.94
C TYR A 110 -16.17 17.62 -12.34
N TRP A 111 -16.07 17.11 -11.11
CA TRP A 111 -14.82 16.84 -10.40
C TRP A 111 -14.19 15.48 -10.74
N SER A 112 -14.94 14.59 -11.40
CA SER A 112 -14.51 13.23 -11.73
C SER A 112 -13.59 13.19 -12.95
N TYR A 113 -12.85 12.09 -13.12
CA TYR A 113 -12.05 11.90 -14.34
C TYR A 113 -12.99 11.87 -15.56
N PRO A 114 -12.73 12.61 -16.65
CA PRO A 114 -13.64 12.60 -17.80
C PRO A 114 -13.65 11.24 -18.48
N LYS A 115 -14.79 10.88 -19.08
CA LYS A 115 -14.96 9.61 -19.79
C LYS A 115 -13.77 9.36 -20.73
N PRO A 116 -13.12 8.19 -20.66
CA PRO A 116 -11.93 7.88 -21.45
C PRO A 116 -12.29 7.58 -22.92
N VAL A 117 -12.80 8.57 -23.64
CA VAL A 117 -13.16 8.48 -25.06
C VAL A 117 -12.08 9.16 -25.91
N GLY A 118 -11.66 8.51 -27.00
CA GLY A 118 -10.65 9.04 -27.93
C GLY A 118 -9.26 9.21 -27.30
N ASN A 119 -8.69 10.41 -27.39
CA ASN A 119 -7.32 10.74 -26.95
C ASN A 119 -7.06 10.62 -25.44
N PHE A 120 -8.12 10.41 -24.63
CA PHE A 120 -8.08 10.20 -23.18
C PHE A 120 -8.12 8.71 -22.78
N SER A 121 -8.17 7.78 -23.74
CA SER A 121 -8.13 6.33 -23.49
C SER A 121 -6.75 5.79 -23.11
N GLN A 122 -5.68 6.58 -23.27
CA GLN A 122 -4.32 6.12 -23.00
C GLN A 122 -4.08 6.02 -21.50
N LEU A 123 -3.67 4.84 -21.03
CA LEU A 123 -3.43 4.53 -19.62
C LEU A 123 -2.49 5.55 -18.95
N THR A 124 -1.42 5.97 -19.64
CA THR A 124 -0.45 6.95 -19.14
C THR A 124 -1.11 8.30 -18.84
N LYS A 125 -2.02 8.76 -19.70
CA LYS A 125 -2.74 10.04 -19.53
C LYS A 125 -3.76 9.96 -18.40
N MET A 126 -4.44 8.82 -18.26
CA MET A 126 -5.30 8.55 -17.11
C MET A 126 -4.51 8.64 -15.81
N TYR A 127 -3.42 7.88 -15.74
CA TYR A 127 -2.58 7.82 -14.56
C TYR A 127 -1.98 9.18 -14.19
N LEU A 128 -1.40 9.90 -15.15
CA LEU A 128 -0.79 11.22 -14.91
C LEU A 128 -1.80 12.25 -14.39
N ARG A 129 -3.04 12.24 -14.92
CA ARG A 129 -4.08 13.17 -14.46
C ARG A 129 -4.57 12.85 -13.05
N CYS A 130 -4.77 11.57 -12.73
CA CYS A 130 -5.14 11.15 -11.38
C CYS A 130 -4.00 11.43 -10.38
N LEU A 131 -2.74 11.25 -10.81
CA LEU A 131 -1.57 11.58 -10.01
C LEU A 131 -1.48 13.09 -9.76
N TYR A 132 -1.71 13.92 -10.79
CA TYR A 132 -1.75 15.37 -10.66
C TYR A 132 -2.82 15.82 -9.65
N TRP A 133 -4.04 15.30 -9.77
CA TRP A 133 -5.12 15.55 -8.81
C TRP A 133 -4.69 15.15 -7.40
N SER A 134 -4.13 13.96 -7.24
CA SER A 134 -3.65 13.47 -5.95
C SER A 134 -2.54 14.34 -5.36
N THR A 135 -1.60 14.82 -6.16
CA THR A 135 -0.50 15.66 -5.69
C THR A 135 -1.04 16.99 -5.18
N LEU A 136 -1.92 17.66 -5.94
CA LEU A 136 -2.53 18.93 -5.53
C LEU A 136 -3.32 18.81 -4.22
N THR A 137 -4.08 17.73 -4.06
CA THR A 137 -4.80 17.43 -2.81
C THR A 137 -3.83 17.16 -1.66
N LEU A 138 -2.78 16.37 -1.90
CA LEU A 138 -1.79 16.01 -0.88
C LEU A 138 -0.96 17.21 -0.42
N THR A 139 -0.59 18.12 -1.32
CA THR A 139 0.15 19.35 -1.00
C THR A 139 -0.76 20.50 -0.61
N THR A 140 -2.06 20.25 -0.43
CA THR A 140 -3.08 21.24 -0.04
C THR A 140 -3.10 22.51 -0.90
N ILE A 141 -2.74 22.40 -2.19
CA ILE A 141 -2.76 23.54 -3.13
C ILE A 141 -4.20 23.90 -3.51
N GLY A 142 -5.13 22.93 -3.48
CA GLY A 142 -6.58 23.21 -3.38
C GLY A 142 -7.28 23.75 -4.63
N ASP A 143 -6.58 23.97 -5.75
CA ASP A 143 -7.14 24.47 -7.03
C ASP A 143 -7.96 23.40 -7.82
N LEU A 144 -8.72 22.58 -7.11
CA LEU A 144 -9.51 21.50 -7.70
C LEU A 144 -11.00 21.71 -7.46
N PRO A 145 -11.87 21.34 -8.43
CA PRO A 145 -13.32 21.45 -8.26
C PRO A 145 -13.77 20.63 -7.05
N PRO A 146 -14.64 21.19 -6.18
CA PRO A 146 -15.14 20.48 -5.02
C PRO A 146 -16.00 19.27 -5.43
N PRO A 147 -16.03 18.20 -4.61
CA PRO A 147 -16.90 17.05 -4.88
C PRO A 147 -18.37 17.46 -4.77
N GLU A 148 -19.17 17.04 -5.76
CA GLU A 148 -20.59 17.41 -5.86
C GLU A 148 -21.55 16.30 -5.38
N THR A 149 -21.08 15.06 -5.30
CA THR A 149 -21.94 13.89 -5.04
C THR A 149 -22.23 13.72 -3.55
N ASN A 150 -23.48 13.94 -3.15
CA ASN A 150 -24.03 13.47 -1.88
C ASN A 150 -24.52 12.04 -2.10
N TRP A 151 -23.88 11.03 -1.49
CA TRP A 151 -24.25 9.61 -1.58
C TRP A 151 -25.57 9.29 -0.84
N GLN A 152 -26.67 9.95 -1.22
CA GLN A 152 -28.02 9.72 -0.70
C GLN A 152 -28.75 8.62 -1.47
#